data_AF-A0A150STF9-F1
#
_entry.id   AF-A0A150STF9-F1
#
_cell.length_a   1.000
_cell.length_b   1.000
_cell.length_c   1.000
_cell.angle_alpha   90.00
_cell.angle_beta   90.00
_cell.angle_gamma   90.00
#
_symmetry.space_group_name_H-M   'P 1'
#
loop_
_entity.id
_entity.type
_entity.pdbx_description
1 polymer ?
#
loop_
_entity_poly.entity_id
_entity_poly.type
_entity_poly.pdbx_seq_one_letter_code
_entity_poly.pdbx_strand_id
1 'polypeptide(L)'
;MEGGVSLACYAAVHAALSEGFSLDAALLRERVSPASWGDAEPAWAARLAESAGGDQALLGRYDALLAEARARFSRRIRPIDEDLRAWLGFLRAWSSSGDHLAFLDARGVRFSDIARLQLRWAERIASDAGLREQVLAIAGEPPGPCPDIAVDPGIAPPAAARPSGRPASGLGDRPAPRPSLWAPL
;
A
#
# COMPACT_ATOMS: atom_id res chain seq x y z
N MET A 1 1.70 -19.19 3.76
CA MET A 1 2.93 -18.40 4.01
C MET A 1 3.99 -19.05 3.17
N GLU A 2 4.76 -18.29 2.41
CA GLU A 2 5.85 -18.82 1.57
C GLU A 2 7.17 -18.36 2.17
N GLY A 3 8.15 -19.26 2.34
CA GLY A 3 9.45 -18.89 2.93
C GLY A 3 9.38 -18.21 4.32
N GLY A 4 8.27 -18.37 5.06
CA GLY A 4 8.02 -17.65 6.32
C GLY A 4 7.51 -16.21 6.17
N VAL A 5 7.25 -15.75 4.94
CA VAL A 5 6.69 -14.43 4.61
C VAL A 5 5.19 -14.56 4.31
N SER A 6 4.40 -13.72 4.98
CA SER A 6 2.95 -13.63 4.71
C SER A 6 2.68 -12.80 3.46
N LEU A 7 1.51 -12.98 2.84
CA LEU A 7 1.10 -12.16 1.69
C LEU A 7 1.09 -10.66 2.02
N ALA A 8 0.74 -10.30 3.26
CA ALA A 8 0.74 -8.92 3.73
C ALA A 8 2.15 -8.34 3.83
N CYS A 9 3.14 -9.09 4.34
CA CYS A 9 4.54 -8.67 4.33
C CYS A 9 5.08 -8.56 2.91
N TYR A 10 4.73 -9.50 2.03
CA TYR A 10 5.08 -9.46 0.62
C TYR A 10 4.56 -8.17 -0.06
N ALA A 11 3.26 -7.89 0.09
CA ALA A 11 2.64 -6.65 -0.40
C ALA A 11 3.28 -5.39 0.20
N ALA A 12 3.65 -5.43 1.48
CA ALA A 12 4.29 -4.30 2.16
C ALA A 12 5.71 -4.00 1.63
N VAL A 13 6.50 -5.02 1.33
CA VAL A 13 7.82 -4.85 0.69
C VAL A 13 7.65 -4.25 -0.70
N HIS A 14 6.71 -4.75 -1.52
CA HIS A 14 6.42 -4.16 -2.84
C HIS A 14 5.93 -2.72 -2.76
N ALA A 15 5.10 -2.38 -1.77
CA ALA A 15 4.70 -1.00 -1.52
C ALA A 15 5.91 -0.11 -1.21
N ALA A 16 6.81 -0.54 -0.31
CA ALA A 16 8.02 0.20 0.03
C ALA A 16 8.93 0.40 -1.19
N LEU A 17 9.15 -0.65 -1.99
CA LEU A 17 9.95 -0.57 -3.21
C LEU A 17 9.34 0.42 -4.22
N SER A 18 8.01 0.42 -4.38
CA SER A 18 7.32 1.40 -5.25
C SER A 18 7.42 2.84 -4.75
N GLU A 19 7.72 3.02 -3.46
CA GLU A 19 7.98 4.31 -2.82
C GLU A 19 9.48 4.67 -2.79
N GLY A 20 10.30 3.94 -3.57
CA GLY A 20 11.72 4.25 -3.75
C GLY A 20 12.62 3.81 -2.59
N PHE A 21 12.13 2.99 -1.65
CA PHE A 21 12.99 2.38 -0.65
C PHE A 21 13.89 1.32 -1.29
N SER A 22 15.13 1.17 -0.80
CA SER A 22 15.95 0.02 -1.16
C SER A 22 15.33 -1.27 -0.62
N LEU A 23 15.66 -2.41 -1.24
CA LEU A 23 15.20 -3.71 -0.76
C LEU A 23 15.60 -3.94 0.71
N ASP A 24 16.86 -3.67 1.07
CA ASP A 24 17.33 -3.83 2.45
C ASP A 24 16.52 -2.98 3.45
N ALA A 25 16.21 -1.74 3.10
CA ALA A 25 15.39 -0.87 3.94
C ALA A 25 13.95 -1.39 4.08
N ALA A 26 13.37 -1.91 2.99
CA ALA A 26 12.03 -2.51 2.99
C ALA A 26 11.98 -3.79 3.85
N LEU A 27 12.97 -4.68 3.70
CA LEU A 27 13.09 -5.93 4.45
C LEU A 27 13.31 -5.69 5.94
N LEU A 28 14.23 -4.79 6.28
CA LEU A 28 14.49 -4.40 7.68
C LEU A 28 13.22 -3.86 8.34
N ARG A 29 12.48 -3.01 7.62
CA ARG A 29 11.23 -2.39 8.10
C ARG A 29 10.15 -3.43 8.37
N GLU A 30 9.94 -4.36 7.45
CA GLU A 30 8.92 -5.41 7.58
C GLU A 30 9.41 -6.62 8.39
N ARG A 31 10.63 -6.52 8.97
CA ARG A 31 11.28 -7.55 9.78
C ARG A 31 11.36 -8.90 9.04
N VAL A 32 11.62 -8.83 7.74
CA VAL A 32 11.82 -9.99 6.87
C VAL A 32 13.32 -10.20 6.72
N SER A 33 13.80 -11.41 6.97
CA SER A 33 15.21 -11.72 6.73
C SER A 33 15.49 -11.81 5.22
N PRO A 34 16.68 -11.42 4.74
CA PRO A 34 17.03 -11.56 3.32
C PRO A 34 16.90 -13.00 2.82
N ALA A 35 17.25 -14.00 3.63
CA ALA A 35 17.09 -15.41 3.29
C ALA A 35 15.61 -15.79 3.10
N SER A 36 14.74 -15.43 4.05
CA SER A 36 13.29 -15.65 3.93
C SER A 36 12.69 -14.96 2.72
N TRP A 37 13.18 -13.77 2.37
CA TRP A 37 12.75 -13.04 1.17
C TRP A 37 13.15 -13.75 -0.12
N GLY A 38 14.41 -14.22 -0.20
CA GLY A 38 14.94 -14.92 -1.37
C GLY A 38 14.12 -16.17 -1.74
N ASP A 39 13.62 -16.90 -0.75
CA ASP A 39 12.73 -18.04 -0.99
C ASP A 39 11.29 -17.60 -1.28
N ALA A 40 10.79 -16.58 -0.58
CA ALA A 40 9.39 -16.18 -0.63
C ALA A 40 9.01 -15.39 -1.89
N GLU A 41 9.90 -14.56 -2.42
CA GLU A 41 9.63 -13.71 -3.59
C GLU A 41 9.23 -14.52 -4.82
N PRO A 42 10.04 -15.50 -5.29
CA PRO A 42 9.66 -16.28 -6.47
C PRO A 42 8.43 -17.16 -6.21
N ALA A 43 8.26 -17.67 -4.98
CA ALA A 43 7.11 -18.49 -4.59
C ALA A 43 5.80 -17.69 -4.62
N TRP A 44 5.79 -16.46 -4.07
CA TRP A 44 4.63 -15.58 -4.15
C TRP A 44 4.36 -15.10 -5.56
N ALA A 45 5.39 -14.74 -6.33
CA ALA A 45 5.25 -14.35 -7.73
C ALA A 45 4.60 -15.45 -8.58
N ALA A 46 5.05 -16.70 -8.45
CA ALA A 46 4.47 -17.85 -9.16
C ALA A 46 2.99 -18.07 -8.79
N ARG A 47 2.66 -18.02 -7.49
CA ARG A 47 1.26 -18.20 -7.03
C ARG A 47 0.33 -17.09 -7.49
N LEU A 48 0.80 -15.84 -7.52
CA LEU A 48 0.02 -14.71 -8.04
C LEU A 48 -0.21 -14.84 -9.54
N ALA A 49 0.80 -15.28 -10.30
CA ALA A 49 0.67 -15.55 -11.74
C ALA A 49 -0.35 -16.67 -12.02
N GLU A 50 -0.30 -17.76 -11.26
CA GLU A 50 -1.29 -18.86 -11.36
C GLU A 50 -2.70 -18.35 -11.04
N SER A 51 -2.86 -17.57 -9.97
CA SER A 51 -4.16 -16.99 -9.61
C SER A 51 -4.71 -16.04 -10.67
N ALA A 52 -3.86 -15.29 -11.38
CA ALA A 52 -4.28 -14.37 -12.42
C ALA A 52 -4.93 -15.09 -13.62
N GLY A 53 -4.48 -16.33 -13.92
CA GLY A 53 -5.05 -17.19 -14.96
C GLY A 53 -6.25 -18.04 -14.50
N GLY A 54 -6.62 -17.98 -13.22
CA GLY A 54 -7.67 -18.79 -12.61
C GLY A 54 -8.73 -17.95 -11.87
N ASP A 55 -8.99 -18.30 -10.60
CA ASP A 55 -10.06 -17.73 -9.76
C ASP A 55 -9.83 -16.28 -9.30
N GLN A 56 -8.64 -15.69 -9.54
CA GLN A 56 -8.27 -14.30 -9.20
C GLN A 56 -8.42 -13.89 -7.71
N ALA A 57 -8.94 -14.73 -6.82
CA ALA A 57 -9.17 -14.40 -5.42
C ALA A 57 -7.88 -14.03 -4.65
N LEU A 58 -6.77 -14.73 -4.92
CA LEU A 58 -5.48 -14.42 -4.30
C LEU A 58 -4.92 -13.09 -4.81
N LEU A 59 -5.07 -12.82 -6.12
CA LEU A 59 -4.66 -11.57 -6.74
C LEU A 59 -5.44 -10.39 -6.14
N GLY A 60 -6.77 -10.50 -6.05
CA GLY A 60 -7.60 -9.45 -5.43
C GLY A 60 -7.25 -9.19 -3.96
N ARG A 61 -6.92 -10.24 -3.19
CA ARG A 61 -6.44 -10.08 -1.81
C ARG A 61 -5.07 -9.40 -1.75
N TYR A 62 -4.16 -9.74 -2.66
CA TYR A 62 -2.86 -9.08 -2.77
C TYR A 62 -3.02 -7.60 -3.10
N ASP A 63 -3.87 -7.26 -4.07
CA ASP A 63 -4.12 -5.86 -4.46
C ASP A 63 -4.67 -5.03 -3.30
N ALA A 64 -5.61 -5.59 -2.53
CA ALA A 64 -6.14 -4.94 -1.33
C ALA A 64 -5.05 -4.69 -0.27
N LEU A 65 -4.20 -5.69 0.00
CA LEU A 65 -3.09 -5.56 0.94
C LEU A 65 -2.03 -4.58 0.45
N LEU A 66 -1.77 -4.54 -0.85
CA LEU A 66 -0.85 -3.61 -1.49
C LEU A 66 -1.36 -2.17 -1.39
N ALA A 67 -2.66 -1.95 -1.61
CA ALA A 67 -3.30 -0.65 -1.43
C ALA A 67 -3.21 -0.17 0.03
N GLU A 68 -3.53 -1.04 1.00
CA GLU A 68 -3.38 -0.74 2.42
C GLU A 68 -1.93 -0.41 2.78
N ALA A 69 -0.98 -1.21 2.28
CA ALA A 69 0.44 -0.96 2.52
C ALA A 69 0.91 0.37 1.93
N ARG A 70 0.52 0.71 0.69
CA ARG A 70 0.83 2.00 0.06
C ARG A 70 0.27 3.18 0.85
N ALA A 71 -0.95 3.05 1.39
CA ALA A 71 -1.53 4.09 2.24
C ALA A 71 -0.65 4.40 3.47
N ARG A 72 0.03 3.39 4.06
CA ARG A 72 0.97 3.59 5.18
C ARG A 72 2.23 4.37 4.83
N PHE A 73 2.61 4.42 3.55
CA PHE A 73 3.74 5.20 3.05
C PHE A 73 3.34 6.58 2.54
N SER A 74 2.04 6.90 2.58
CA SER A 74 1.58 8.22 2.15
C SER A 74 2.22 9.32 2.97
N ARG A 75 2.64 10.37 2.27
CA ARG A 75 3.15 11.61 2.85
C ARG A 75 2.24 12.76 2.46
N ARG A 76 2.11 13.73 3.35
CA ARG A 76 1.30 14.92 3.11
C ARG A 76 2.10 15.90 2.25
N ILE A 77 1.43 16.52 1.29
CA ILE A 77 1.94 17.59 0.44
C ILE A 77 1.05 18.80 0.68
N ARG A 78 1.56 19.76 1.43
CA ARG A 78 0.86 21.01 1.72
C ARG A 78 1.12 22.01 0.60
N PRO A 79 0.13 22.85 0.23
CA PRO A 79 -1.26 22.83 0.68
C PRO A 79 -2.18 21.88 -0.12
N ILE A 80 -1.68 21.25 -1.19
CA ILE A 80 -2.50 20.56 -2.20
C ILE A 80 -3.25 19.30 -1.72
N ASP A 81 -2.90 18.75 -0.56
CA ASP A 81 -3.68 17.67 0.08
C ASP A 81 -5.04 18.14 0.63
N GLU A 82 -5.21 19.44 0.86
CA GLU A 82 -6.35 20.00 1.61
C GLU A 82 -7.05 21.15 0.89
N ASP A 83 -6.29 21.98 0.17
CA ASP A 83 -6.80 23.11 -0.58
C ASP A 83 -7.07 22.72 -2.04
N LEU A 84 -8.35 22.75 -2.42
CA LEU A 84 -8.81 22.41 -3.76
C LEU A 84 -8.23 23.36 -4.82
N ARG A 85 -8.16 24.67 -4.53
CA ARG A 85 -7.63 25.65 -5.49
C ARG A 85 -6.14 25.43 -5.69
N ALA A 86 -5.40 25.17 -4.63
CA ALA A 86 -4.00 24.83 -4.75
C ALA A 86 -3.81 23.53 -5.56
N TRP A 87 -4.60 22.49 -5.29
CA TRP A 87 -4.53 21.24 -6.05
C TRP A 87 -4.79 21.45 -7.55
N LEU A 88 -5.85 22.16 -7.92
CA LEU A 88 -6.17 22.44 -9.32
C LEU A 88 -5.11 23.34 -9.98
N GLY A 89 -4.58 24.33 -9.25
CA GLY A 89 -3.49 25.18 -9.73
C GLY A 89 -2.20 24.39 -9.98
N PHE A 90 -1.88 23.45 -9.11
CA PHE A 90 -0.77 22.52 -9.29
C PHE A 90 -0.97 21.64 -10.53
N LEU A 91 -2.15 21.03 -10.68
CA LEU A 91 -2.46 20.18 -11.86
C LEU A 91 -2.31 20.95 -13.16
N ARG A 92 -2.85 22.18 -13.25
CA ARG A 92 -2.70 23.02 -14.45
C ARG A 92 -1.25 23.31 -14.78
N ALA A 93 -0.46 23.70 -13.77
CA ALA A 93 0.95 23.99 -13.95
C ALA A 93 1.74 22.76 -14.41
N TRP A 94 1.44 21.59 -13.82
CA TRP A 94 2.07 20.33 -14.18
C TRP A 94 1.70 19.89 -15.60
N SER A 95 0.42 19.89 -15.97
CA SER A 95 -0.04 19.54 -17.33
C SER A 95 0.42 20.52 -18.42
N SER A 96 0.82 21.73 -18.03
CA SER A 96 1.36 22.73 -18.96
C SER A 96 2.89 22.72 -19.01
N SER A 97 3.55 21.87 -18.21
CA SER A 97 5.00 21.77 -18.20
C SER A 97 5.50 20.94 -19.39
N GLY A 98 6.61 21.35 -20.00
CA GLY A 98 7.18 20.60 -21.13
C GLY A 98 7.81 19.26 -20.73
N ASP A 99 8.28 19.16 -19.48
CA ASP A 99 8.81 17.93 -18.88
C ASP A 99 8.11 17.66 -17.55
N HIS A 100 7.13 16.76 -17.59
CA HIS A 100 6.30 16.40 -16.45
C HIS A 100 7.09 15.75 -15.31
N LEU A 101 8.16 15.01 -15.59
CA LEU A 101 8.93 14.31 -14.56
C LEU A 101 9.89 15.27 -13.87
N ALA A 102 10.60 16.09 -14.64
CA ALA A 102 11.48 17.13 -14.08
C ALA A 102 10.68 18.14 -13.23
N PHE A 103 9.44 18.45 -13.61
CA PHE A 103 8.56 19.33 -12.83
C PHE A 103 8.26 18.79 -11.43
N LEU A 104 8.01 17.48 -11.32
CA LEU A 104 7.73 16.81 -10.05
C LEU A 104 8.99 16.66 -9.20
N ASP A 105 10.09 16.23 -9.82
CA ASP A 105 11.39 16.02 -9.15
C ASP A 105 11.91 17.32 -8.52
N ALA A 106 11.83 18.44 -9.25
CA ALA A 106 12.21 19.76 -8.76
C ALA A 106 11.44 20.22 -7.50
N ARG A 107 10.30 19.59 -7.20
CA ARG A 107 9.47 19.87 -6.02
C ARG A 107 9.45 18.72 -5.01
N GLY A 108 10.28 17.69 -5.24
CA GLY A 108 10.35 16.50 -4.41
C GLY A 108 9.04 15.72 -4.36
N VAL A 109 8.17 15.83 -5.37
CA VAL A 109 6.90 15.11 -5.50
C VAL A 109 7.12 13.83 -6.30
N ARG A 110 6.52 12.72 -5.86
CA ARG A 110 6.57 11.44 -6.59
C ARG A 110 5.31 11.28 -7.41
N PHE A 111 5.40 10.47 -8.46
CA PHE A 111 4.22 10.09 -9.23
C PHE A 111 3.16 9.37 -8.37
N SER A 112 3.59 8.57 -7.39
CA SER A 112 2.69 7.90 -6.43
C SER A 112 1.89 8.90 -5.59
N ASP A 113 2.48 10.04 -5.22
CA ASP A 113 1.77 11.10 -4.51
C ASP A 113 0.65 11.70 -5.36
N ILE A 114 0.91 11.92 -6.66
CA ILE A 114 -0.07 12.47 -7.60
C ILE A 114 -1.24 11.51 -7.77
N ALA A 115 -0.96 10.23 -8.02
CA ALA A 115 -2.00 9.22 -8.17
C ALA A 115 -2.89 9.14 -6.91
N ARG A 116 -2.28 9.18 -5.72
CA ARG A 116 -2.99 9.22 -4.44
C ARG A 116 -3.86 10.47 -4.29
N LEU A 117 -3.30 11.64 -4.54
CA LEU A 117 -4.02 12.92 -4.46
C LEU A 117 -5.20 12.95 -5.43
N GLN A 118 -5.00 12.46 -6.65
CA GLN A 118 -6.05 12.41 -7.66
C GLN A 118 -7.21 11.52 -7.23
N LEU A 119 -6.94 10.31 -6.72
CA LEU A 119 -7.99 9.42 -6.20
C LEU A 119 -8.73 10.05 -5.01
N ARG A 120 -7.99 10.60 -4.04
CA ARG A 120 -8.57 11.24 -2.85
C ARG A 120 -9.46 12.43 -3.22
N TRP A 121 -9.01 13.28 -4.13
CA TRP A 121 -9.80 14.43 -4.58
C TRP A 121 -11.01 13.99 -5.42
N ALA A 122 -10.87 12.97 -6.28
CA ALA A 122 -12.00 12.41 -7.03
C ALA A 122 -13.10 11.89 -6.10
N GLU A 123 -12.74 11.15 -5.05
CA GLU A 123 -13.68 10.65 -4.04
C GLU A 123 -14.39 11.79 -3.28
N ARG A 124 -13.63 12.80 -2.84
CA ARG A 124 -14.19 13.98 -2.16
C ARG A 124 -15.15 14.75 -3.05
N ILE A 125 -14.76 15.02 -4.30
CA ILE A 125 -15.58 15.74 -5.27
C ILE A 125 -16.85 14.92 -5.61
N ALA A 126 -16.74 13.60 -5.78
CA ALA A 126 -17.90 12.75 -6.02
C ALA A 126 -18.92 12.81 -4.87
N SER A 127 -18.43 12.92 -3.63
CA SER A 127 -19.25 12.89 -2.41
C SER A 127 -19.78 14.26 -1.96
N ASP A 128 -19.24 15.36 -2.49
CA ASP A 128 -19.56 16.72 -2.04
C ASP A 128 -20.00 17.62 -3.22
N ALA A 129 -21.28 18.02 -3.22
CA ALA A 129 -21.83 18.90 -4.24
C ALA A 129 -21.20 20.31 -4.24
N GLY A 130 -20.88 20.86 -3.06
CA GLY A 130 -20.24 22.16 -2.94
C GLY A 130 -18.81 22.16 -3.49
N LEU A 131 -18.06 21.06 -3.31
CA LEU A 131 -16.77 20.91 -3.97
C LEU A 131 -16.90 20.81 -5.50
N ARG A 132 -17.92 20.14 -6.03
CA ARG A 132 -18.18 20.11 -7.49
C ARG A 132 -18.42 21.51 -8.05
N GLU A 133 -19.24 22.30 -7.39
CA GLU A 133 -19.49 23.70 -7.79
C GLU A 133 -18.21 24.54 -7.72
N GLN A 134 -17.39 24.37 -6.68
CA GLN A 134 -16.09 25.04 -6.58
C GLN A 134 -15.12 24.64 -7.69
N VAL A 135 -15.07 23.36 -8.08
CA VAL A 135 -14.26 22.91 -9.22
C VAL A 135 -14.67 23.64 -10.49
N LEU A 136 -15.98 23.75 -10.77
CA LEU A 136 -16.50 24.46 -11.95
C LEU A 136 -16.19 25.96 -11.90
N ALA A 137 -16.35 26.60 -10.74
CA ALA A 137 -16.02 28.00 -10.56
C ALA A 137 -14.52 28.26 -10.83
N ILE A 138 -13.64 27.48 -10.21
CA ILE A 138 -12.18 27.58 -10.41
C ILE A 138 -11.83 27.26 -11.87
N ALA A 139 -12.49 26.30 -12.51
CA ALA A 139 -12.29 25.97 -13.94
C ALA A 139 -12.53 27.16 -14.88
N GLY A 140 -13.47 28.05 -14.54
CA GLY A 140 -13.74 29.27 -15.31
C GLY A 140 -12.75 30.41 -15.09
N GLU A 141 -11.90 30.34 -14.06
CA GLU A 141 -10.90 31.37 -13.77
C GLU A 141 -9.62 31.18 -14.61
N PRO A 142 -8.94 32.29 -14.99
CA PRO A 142 -7.65 32.21 -15.65
C PRO A 142 -6.63 31.45 -14.77
N PRO A 143 -5.68 30.72 -15.39
CA PRO A 143 -4.67 29.99 -14.62
C PRO A 143 -3.83 30.96 -13.78
N GLY A 144 -3.86 30.74 -12.46
CA GLY A 144 -2.96 31.41 -11.53
C GLY A 144 -1.55 30.81 -11.54
N PRO A 145 -0.63 31.35 -10.73
CA PRO A 145 0.69 30.76 -10.56
C PRO A 145 0.60 29.36 -9.96
N CYS A 146 1.61 28.52 -10.24
CA CYS A 146 1.79 27.25 -9.55
C CYS A 146 1.91 27.52 -8.03
N PRO A 147 1.17 26.80 -7.17
CA PRO A 147 1.29 26.98 -5.74
C PRO A 147 2.69 26.55 -5.26
N ASP A 148 3.20 27.21 -4.23
CA ASP A 148 4.36 26.73 -3.49
C ASP A 148 3.95 25.51 -2.67
N ILE A 149 4.75 24.44 -2.73
CA ILE A 149 4.41 23.16 -2.10
C ILE A 149 5.52 22.66 -1.19
N ALA A 150 5.09 22.12 -0.04
CA ALA A 150 5.96 21.50 0.94
C ALA A 150 5.55 20.04 1.12
N VAL A 151 6.50 19.14 0.86
CA VAL A 151 6.31 17.70 1.03
C VAL A 151 6.81 17.31 2.41
N ASP A 152 5.93 16.79 3.26
CA ASP A 152 6.32 16.29 4.56
C ASP A 152 7.25 15.07 4.39
N PRO A 153 8.27 14.91 5.26
CA PRO A 153 9.08 13.71 5.24
C PRO A 153 8.15 12.53 5.49
N GLY A 154 8.12 11.55 4.59
CA GLY A 154 7.28 10.37 4.72
C GLY A 154 7.68 9.59 5.98
N ILE A 155 7.01 9.85 7.11
CA ILE A 155 7.20 9.08 8.32
C ILE A 155 6.37 7.82 8.14
N ALA A 156 7.04 6.76 7.73
CA ALA A 156 6.41 5.47 7.64
C ALA A 156 6.39 4.89 9.09
N PRO A 157 5.24 4.80 9.78
CA PRO A 157 5.17 4.28 11.16
C PRO A 157 5.76 2.85 11.22
N PRO A 158 6.44 2.44 12.30
CA PRO A 158 7.01 1.09 12.39
C PRO A 158 5.95 0.04 12.09
N ALA A 159 6.34 -1.06 11.41
CA ALA A 159 5.42 -2.13 11.05
C ALA A 159 4.58 -2.54 12.27
N ALA A 160 3.25 -2.58 12.11
CA ALA A 160 2.35 -2.97 13.18
C ALA A 160 2.83 -4.31 13.76
N ALA A 161 3.01 -4.36 15.08
CA ALA A 161 3.44 -5.58 15.75
C ALA A 161 2.49 -6.72 15.33
N ARG A 162 3.04 -7.83 14.81
CA ARG A 162 2.25 -9.00 14.43
C ARG A 162 1.31 -9.33 15.59
N PRO A 163 0.01 -9.59 15.35
CA PRO A 163 -0.83 -10.18 16.38
C PRO A 163 -0.12 -11.47 16.80
N SER A 164 0.34 -11.50 18.05
CA SER A 164 1.04 -12.65 18.60
C SER A 164 0.04 -13.79 18.55
N GLY A 165 0.18 -14.67 17.56
CA GLY A 165 -0.55 -15.93 17.55
C GLY A 165 -0.23 -16.62 18.86
N ARG A 166 -1.22 -16.63 19.77
CA ARG A 166 -1.16 -17.33 21.04
C ARG A 166 -0.71 -18.76 20.74
N PRO A 167 0.42 -19.25 21.28
CA PRO A 167 0.72 -20.66 21.15
C PRO A 167 -0.39 -21.42 21.86
N ALA A 168 -1.09 -22.28 21.13
CA ALA A 168 -1.95 -23.30 21.71
C ALA A 168 -1.06 -24.29 22.48
N SER A 169 -0.58 -23.88 23.64
CA SER A 169 -0.11 -24.78 24.68
C SER A 169 -1.33 -25.29 25.41
N GLY A 170 -1.85 -26.39 24.88
CA GLY A 170 -2.87 -27.24 25.50
C GLY A 170 -2.38 -28.67 25.42
N LEU A 171 -1.43 -28.99 26.30
CA LEU A 171 -0.93 -30.32 26.60
C LEU A 171 -2.10 -31.19 27.09
N GLY A 172 -2.20 -32.42 26.57
CA GLY A 172 -2.65 -33.56 27.34
C GLY A 172 -4.15 -33.83 27.43
N ASP A 173 -4.67 -34.61 26.48
CA ASP A 173 -5.58 -35.68 26.88
C ASP A 173 -5.18 -36.96 26.15
N ARG A 174 -4.48 -37.83 26.86
CA ARG A 174 -4.07 -39.16 26.39
C ARG A 174 -5.20 -40.11 26.80
N PRO A 175 -6.04 -40.60 25.88
CA PRO A 175 -7.06 -41.57 26.27
C PRO A 175 -6.39 -42.87 26.76
N ALA A 176 -6.87 -43.36 27.90
CA ALA A 176 -6.41 -44.60 28.52
C ALA A 176 -6.56 -45.81 27.57
N PRO A 177 -5.69 -46.83 27.68
CA PRO A 177 -5.79 -48.03 26.85
C PRO A 177 -7.08 -48.80 27.17
N ARG A 178 -7.85 -49.14 26.13
CA ARG A 178 -9.00 -50.05 26.22
C ARG A 178 -8.51 -51.45 26.59
N PRO A 179 -9.19 -52.19 27.49
CA PRO A 179 -8.92 -53.61 27.69
C PRO A 179 -9.32 -54.40 26.44
N SER A 180 -8.40 -55.24 25.98
CA SER A 180 -8.59 -56.22 24.91
C SER A 180 -9.64 -57.26 25.29
N LEU A 181 -10.65 -57.47 24.43
CA LEU A 181 -11.56 -58.61 24.51
C LEU A 181 -11.41 -59.45 23.22
N TRP A 182 -10.43 -60.35 23.24
CA TRP A 182 -10.46 -61.64 22.54
C TRP A 182 -10.49 -62.70 23.65
N ALA A 183 -11.27 -63.78 23.67
CA ALA A 183 -12.28 -64.43 22.83
C ALA A 183 -12.92 -65.50 23.77
N PRO A 184 -13.34 -66.71 23.32
CA PRO A 184 -14.39 -67.12 22.39
C PRO A 184 -15.50 -67.94 23.10
N LEU A 185 -16.57 -68.27 22.37
CA LEU A 185 -17.14 -69.63 22.26
C LEU A 185 -17.89 -69.73 20.92
#